data_AF-A0A3N5RCA1-F1
#
_entry.id   AF-A0A3N5RCA1-F1
#
_cell.length_a   1.000
_cell.length_b   1.000
_cell.length_c   1.000
_cell.angle_alpha   90.00
_cell.angle_beta   90.00
_cell.angle_gamma   90.00
#
_symmetry.space_group_name_H-M   'P 1'
#
loop_
_entity.id
_entity.type
_entity.pdbx_description
1 polymer ?
#
loop_
_entity_poly.entity_id
_entity_poly.type
_entity_poly.pdbx_seq_one_letter_code
_entity_poly.pdbx_strand_id
1 'polypeptide(L)'
;MNSTRRMMVMSILKANILYLVSILLVLTIGSVIQVLDFTWGLIATEVFLILLPTIIFLRMQKIPVRVGLRLNPIGILPAILSVVIGAGIWFFGGFIDTLIMQVTGLPPVQLTPGALPDTALEAVLFFIAFAAAAPICEEAMFRGAIQGAYERQRRAIFAITVTSLMFAFYHFRLTGLPALLPVSFILGFVVWRSQSLYAGMLVHFGNNAMSALYSIMALFFPDVLLPGLSPLTAFLGLAVAAAGLFLFTISIPAPVSQAEPGEQIGMEHQRPWLMSYLPLLAAGIIFLCVSGITLYTTFNPELLAQQGLGFESSKWEEPVEYHYRVMNRADQPVGDYLCLLEPGDSAYTMNCTEQVEAYEVTVGESSFFSSGSYSFTWSVVWDAETLDVLDFTANNQPEDYPGWEAEIEDDTVVVTQRSEAQVDTINLPEDFILAYEWPWRMMNLNVQAGEVRRIPMVTPLHYDQDLEMNVPMVEDVLVRILASEDVTVPAGNFEVVEVRVDSARAWYSTEAPYTLVKYDNGFQTIEL
;
A
#
# COMPACT_ATOMS: atom_id res chain seq x y z
N MET A 1 26.05 -51.71 8.66
CA MET A 1 24.94 -50.77 8.96
C MET A 1 25.23 -49.30 8.60
N ASN A 2 26.13 -49.00 7.64
CA ASN A 2 26.58 -47.62 7.37
C ASN A 2 26.19 -47.00 6.01
N SER A 3 25.56 -47.73 5.07
CA SER A 3 25.17 -47.14 3.77
C SER A 3 23.76 -46.52 3.75
N THR A 4 22.86 -46.92 4.65
CA THR A 4 21.46 -46.48 4.68
C THR A 4 21.27 -45.07 5.23
N ARG A 5 22.14 -44.60 6.15
CA ARG A 5 22.08 -43.22 6.67
C ARG A 5 22.52 -42.16 5.65
N ARG A 6 23.31 -42.53 4.64
CA ARG A 6 23.83 -41.63 3.59
C ARG A 6 22.76 -41.12 2.61
N MET A 7 21.56 -41.73 2.59
CA MET A 7 20.52 -41.46 1.57
C MET A 7 19.37 -40.56 2.02
N MET A 8 19.39 -39.97 3.22
CA MET A 8 18.22 -39.28 3.80
C MET A 8 18.42 -37.76 4.03
N VAL A 9 19.37 -37.12 3.35
CA VAL A 9 19.72 -35.71 3.62
C VAL A 9 19.84 -34.91 2.33
N MET A 10 19.09 -33.80 2.25
CA MET A 10 19.23 -32.82 1.17
C MET A 10 20.52 -32.01 1.38
N SER A 11 21.28 -31.76 0.31
CA SER A 11 22.49 -30.92 0.39
C SER A 11 22.17 -29.43 0.44
N ILE A 12 23.07 -28.61 0.99
CA ILE A 12 22.93 -27.14 1.00
C ILE A 12 22.72 -26.60 -0.42
N LEU A 13 23.48 -27.10 -1.41
CA LEU A 13 23.30 -26.68 -2.80
C LEU A 13 21.85 -26.91 -3.29
N LYS A 14 21.26 -28.07 -2.99
CA LYS A 14 19.89 -28.40 -3.42
C LYS A 14 18.86 -27.54 -2.70
N ALA A 15 19.07 -27.24 -1.42
CA ALA A 15 18.23 -26.32 -0.66
C ALA A 15 18.26 -24.90 -1.27
N ASN A 16 19.45 -24.42 -1.65
CA ASN A 16 19.60 -23.11 -2.29
C ASN A 16 19.03 -23.07 -3.71
N ILE A 17 19.10 -24.17 -4.46
CA ILE A 17 18.40 -24.29 -5.76
C ILE A 17 16.88 -24.25 -5.54
N LEU A 18 16.34 -24.99 -4.57
CA LEU A 18 14.91 -24.95 -4.25
C LEU A 18 14.45 -23.52 -3.93
N TYR A 19 15.21 -22.81 -3.09
CA TYR A 19 14.94 -21.41 -2.77
C TYR A 19 14.92 -20.50 -4.02
N LEU A 20 15.95 -20.61 -4.87
CA LEU A 20 16.02 -19.81 -6.10
C LEU A 20 14.88 -20.15 -7.07
N VAL A 21 14.57 -21.43 -7.26
CA VAL A 21 13.45 -21.87 -8.12
C VAL A 21 12.13 -21.33 -7.58
N SER A 22 11.91 -21.39 -6.27
CA SER A 22 10.71 -20.85 -5.64
C SER A 22 10.57 -19.34 -5.87
N ILE A 23 11.65 -18.56 -5.70
CA ILE A 23 11.67 -17.13 -6.01
C ILE A 23 11.27 -16.87 -7.46
N LEU A 24 11.89 -17.58 -8.40
CA LEU A 24 11.61 -17.39 -9.82
C LEU A 24 10.16 -17.72 -10.16
N LEU A 25 9.60 -18.80 -9.59
CA LEU A 25 8.21 -19.18 -9.79
C LEU A 25 7.25 -18.14 -9.21
N VAL A 26 7.49 -17.66 -7.99
CA VAL A 26 6.61 -16.67 -7.34
C VAL A 26 6.67 -15.32 -8.05
N LEU A 27 7.85 -14.82 -8.41
CA LEU A 27 8.00 -13.53 -9.11
C LEU A 27 7.48 -13.53 -10.56
N THR A 28 7.36 -14.71 -11.17
CA THR A 28 6.87 -14.81 -12.56
C THR A 28 5.42 -15.29 -12.58
N ILE A 29 5.21 -16.58 -12.34
CA ILE A 29 3.90 -17.22 -12.41
C ILE A 29 3.02 -16.74 -11.24
N GLY A 30 3.56 -16.63 -10.03
CA GLY A 30 2.81 -16.19 -8.86
C GLY A 30 2.23 -14.78 -9.03
N SER A 31 3.07 -13.83 -9.45
CA SER A 31 2.65 -12.45 -9.73
C SER A 31 1.53 -12.39 -10.78
N VAL A 32 1.63 -13.16 -11.87
CA VAL A 32 0.57 -13.19 -12.90
C VAL A 32 -0.74 -13.72 -12.35
N ILE A 33 -0.73 -14.83 -11.59
CA ILE A 33 -1.97 -15.43 -11.08
C ILE A 33 -2.61 -14.53 -10.01
N GLN A 34 -1.82 -13.88 -9.16
CA GLN A 34 -2.33 -12.98 -8.12
C GLN A 34 -2.93 -11.68 -8.69
N VAL A 35 -2.47 -11.21 -9.85
CA VAL A 35 -3.11 -10.07 -10.54
C VAL A 35 -4.47 -10.45 -11.15
N LEU A 36 -4.64 -11.71 -11.57
CA LEU A 36 -5.91 -12.18 -12.13
C LEU A 36 -7.00 -12.35 -11.06
N ASP A 37 -6.62 -12.92 -9.93
CA ASP A 37 -7.46 -13.05 -8.73
C ASP A 37 -6.52 -13.17 -7.53
N PHE A 38 -6.53 -12.18 -6.65
CA PHE A 38 -5.56 -12.14 -5.56
C PHE A 38 -5.71 -13.32 -4.61
N THR A 39 -6.94 -13.64 -4.20
CA THR A 39 -7.17 -14.63 -3.14
C THR A 39 -6.91 -16.05 -3.65
N TRP A 40 -7.46 -16.41 -4.81
CA TRP A 40 -7.17 -17.69 -5.43
C TRP A 40 -5.72 -17.78 -5.90
N GLY A 41 -5.16 -16.67 -6.38
CA GLY A 41 -3.77 -16.57 -6.79
C GLY A 41 -2.81 -16.77 -5.62
N LEU A 42 -3.12 -16.27 -4.43
CA LEU A 42 -2.33 -16.49 -3.22
C LEU A 42 -2.34 -17.98 -2.85
N ILE A 43 -3.52 -18.61 -2.78
CA ILE A 43 -3.64 -20.06 -2.49
C ILE A 43 -2.88 -20.88 -3.53
N ALA A 44 -3.03 -20.56 -4.82
CA ALA A 44 -2.34 -21.24 -5.90
C ALA A 44 -0.82 -21.08 -5.81
N THR A 45 -0.34 -19.88 -5.46
CA THR A 45 1.08 -19.60 -5.24
C THR A 45 1.64 -20.48 -4.12
N GLU A 46 0.97 -20.51 -2.98
CA GLU A 46 1.39 -21.31 -1.83
C GLU A 46 1.45 -22.81 -2.15
N VAL A 47 0.38 -23.34 -2.76
CA VAL A 47 0.26 -24.77 -3.01
C VAL A 47 1.16 -25.22 -4.17
N PHE A 48 1.10 -24.53 -5.31
CA PHE A 48 1.73 -25.00 -6.55
C PHE A 48 3.14 -24.46 -6.76
N LEU A 49 3.48 -23.30 -6.22
CA LEU A 49 4.76 -22.65 -6.47
C LEU A 49 5.73 -22.75 -5.28
N ILE A 50 5.24 -23.05 -4.07
CA ILE A 50 6.05 -23.21 -2.86
C ILE A 50 6.03 -24.66 -2.36
N LEU A 51 4.85 -25.17 -1.99
CA LEU A 51 4.74 -26.51 -1.40
C LEU A 51 5.04 -27.62 -2.41
N LEU A 52 4.44 -27.57 -3.60
CA LEU A 52 4.61 -28.61 -4.62
C LEU A 52 6.08 -28.79 -5.03
N PRO A 53 6.86 -27.74 -5.38
CA PRO A 53 8.29 -27.87 -5.67
C PRO A 53 9.08 -28.44 -4.50
N THR A 54 8.74 -28.05 -3.26
CA THR A 54 9.36 -28.60 -2.04
C THR A 54 9.15 -30.11 -1.94
N ILE A 55 7.91 -30.58 -2.14
CA ILE A 55 7.59 -32.02 -2.11
C ILE A 55 8.28 -32.76 -3.26
N ILE A 56 8.28 -32.20 -4.48
CA ILE A 56 8.97 -32.79 -5.63
C ILE A 56 10.47 -32.93 -5.34
N PHE A 57 11.12 -31.88 -4.81
CA PHE A 57 12.54 -31.92 -4.45
C PHE A 57 12.83 -33.03 -3.44
N LEU A 58 12.05 -33.14 -2.36
CA LEU A 58 12.22 -34.20 -1.36
C LEU A 58 12.07 -35.59 -1.98
N ARG A 59 11.06 -35.79 -2.84
CA ARG A 59 10.79 -37.06 -3.54
C ARG A 59 11.90 -37.42 -4.52
N MET A 60 12.41 -36.47 -5.31
CA MET A 60 13.55 -36.66 -6.22
C MET A 60 14.81 -37.10 -5.46
N GLN A 61 14.96 -36.64 -4.22
CA GLN A 61 16.06 -37.04 -3.33
C GLN A 61 15.78 -38.35 -2.57
N LYS A 62 14.65 -39.03 -2.85
CA LYS A 62 14.21 -40.24 -2.13
C LYS A 62 14.09 -40.05 -0.61
N ILE A 63 13.84 -38.82 -0.17
CA ILE A 63 13.61 -38.49 1.23
C ILE A 63 12.11 -38.65 1.51
N PRO A 64 11.70 -39.51 2.46
CA PRO A 64 10.29 -39.61 2.85
C PRO A 64 9.79 -38.26 3.36
N VAL A 65 8.68 -37.74 2.79
CA VAL A 65 8.15 -36.39 3.10
C VAL A 65 7.98 -36.19 4.61
N ARG A 66 7.42 -37.17 5.31
CA ARG A 66 7.22 -37.13 6.77
C ARG A 66 8.52 -36.90 7.55
N VAL A 67 9.62 -37.51 7.09
CA VAL A 67 10.95 -37.42 7.72
C VAL A 67 11.66 -36.15 7.29
N GLY A 68 11.59 -35.80 6.00
CA GLY A 68 12.19 -34.58 5.44
C GLY A 68 11.61 -33.33 6.09
N LEU A 69 10.29 -33.29 6.22
CA LEU A 69 9.54 -32.18 6.81
C LEU A 69 9.36 -32.27 8.33
N ARG A 70 9.84 -33.33 9.02
CA ARG A 70 9.69 -33.47 10.48
C ARG A 70 8.23 -33.35 10.94
N LEU A 71 7.33 -34.10 10.31
CA LEU A 71 5.90 -34.16 10.68
C LEU A 71 5.71 -35.03 11.93
N ASN A 72 6.28 -34.56 13.04
CA ASN A 72 6.22 -35.17 14.36
C ASN A 72 5.11 -34.49 15.18
N PRO A 73 4.17 -35.22 15.78
CA PRO A 73 3.13 -34.59 16.59
C PRO A 73 3.74 -33.86 17.79
N ILE A 74 3.09 -32.78 18.22
CA ILE A 74 3.42 -32.06 19.45
C ILE A 74 2.28 -32.19 20.45
N GLY A 75 2.59 -32.04 21.74
CA GLY A 75 1.56 -32.01 22.79
C GLY A 75 0.68 -30.76 22.69
N ILE A 76 -0.50 -30.82 23.31
CA ILE A 76 -1.48 -29.72 23.30
C ILE A 76 -0.89 -28.42 23.89
N LEU A 77 -0.16 -28.51 25.01
CA LEU A 77 0.43 -27.33 25.64
C LEU A 77 1.45 -26.63 24.70
N PRO A 78 2.47 -27.31 24.14
CA PRO A 78 3.32 -26.72 23.12
C PRO A 78 2.58 -26.16 21.91
N ALA A 79 1.49 -26.80 21.47
CA ALA A 79 0.67 -26.31 20.36
C ALA A 79 -0.01 -24.97 20.69
N ILE A 80 -0.62 -24.86 21.87
CA ILE A 80 -1.23 -23.61 22.35
C ILE A 80 -0.16 -22.52 22.50
N LEU A 81 0.97 -22.86 23.13
CA LEU A 81 2.08 -21.92 23.29
C LEU A 81 2.60 -21.42 21.93
N SER A 82 2.70 -22.29 20.92
CA SER A 82 3.06 -21.88 19.56
C SER A 82 2.13 -20.80 19.02
N VAL A 83 0.81 -21.00 19.09
CA VAL A 83 -0.17 -19.99 18.62
C VAL A 83 -0.03 -18.67 19.39
N VAL A 84 0.09 -18.74 20.72
CA VAL A 84 0.24 -17.55 21.59
C VAL A 84 1.52 -16.78 21.30
N ILE A 85 2.64 -17.48 21.05
CA ILE A 85 3.91 -16.86 20.66
C ILE A 85 3.73 -16.09 19.35
N GLY A 86 3.08 -16.71 18.35
CA GLY A 86 2.77 -16.09 17.07
C GLY A 86 1.92 -14.83 17.19
N ALA A 87 0.81 -14.92 17.93
CA ALA A 87 -0.08 -13.78 18.14
C ALA A 87 0.62 -12.63 18.89
N GLY A 88 1.44 -12.94 19.90
CA GLY A 88 2.19 -11.94 20.67
C GLY A 88 3.26 -11.22 19.83
N ILE A 89 4.03 -11.97 19.03
CA ILE A 89 5.10 -11.36 18.22
C ILE A 89 4.56 -10.46 17.11
N TRP A 90 3.34 -10.71 16.62
CA TRP A 90 2.70 -9.88 15.61
C TRP A 90 2.56 -8.41 16.05
N PHE A 91 2.13 -8.14 17.30
CA PHE A 91 2.03 -6.77 17.81
C PHE A 91 3.38 -6.04 17.83
N PHE A 92 4.45 -6.77 18.15
CA PHE A 92 5.80 -6.22 18.11
C PHE A 92 6.22 -5.92 16.66
N GLY A 93 5.98 -6.85 15.73
CA GLY A 93 6.25 -6.65 14.31
C GLY A 93 5.48 -5.46 13.71
N GLY A 94 4.19 -5.33 14.01
CA GLY A 94 3.36 -4.23 13.54
C GLY A 94 3.84 -2.86 14.02
N PHE A 95 4.30 -2.76 15.28
CA PHE A 95 4.92 -1.53 15.77
C PHE A 95 6.26 -1.21 15.10
N ILE A 96 7.05 -2.24 14.77
CA ILE A 96 8.29 -2.01 14.01
C ILE A 96 7.96 -1.48 12.61
N ASP A 97 6.94 -2.02 11.94
CA ASP A 97 6.51 -1.50 10.64
C ASP A 97 6.05 -0.03 10.74
N THR A 98 5.26 0.35 11.76
CA THR A 98 4.85 1.75 11.96
C THR A 98 6.04 2.67 12.25
N LEU A 99 6.98 2.23 13.06
CA LEU A 99 8.20 2.98 13.35
C LEU A 99 9.07 3.17 12.11
N ILE A 100 9.23 2.15 11.27
CA ILE A 100 10.01 2.26 10.03
C ILE A 100 9.36 3.27 9.08
N MET A 101 8.03 3.25 8.93
CA MET A 101 7.32 4.25 8.12
C MET A 101 7.56 5.66 8.64
N GLN A 102 7.43 5.88 9.96
CA GLN A 102 7.65 7.20 10.57
C GLN A 102 9.09 7.72 10.41
N VAL A 103 10.09 6.83 10.52
CA VAL A 103 11.51 7.21 10.44
C VAL A 103 11.97 7.41 8.99
N THR A 104 11.45 6.62 8.05
CA THR A 104 11.91 6.65 6.66
C THR A 104 11.07 7.54 5.75
N GLY A 105 9.83 7.84 6.13
CA GLY A 105 8.85 8.51 5.26
C GLY A 105 8.44 7.68 4.04
N LEU A 106 8.89 6.42 3.94
CA LEU A 106 8.50 5.52 2.87
C LEU A 106 7.07 5.03 3.12
N PRO A 107 6.21 5.00 2.09
CA PRO A 107 4.86 4.48 2.22
C PRO A 107 4.90 2.99 2.63
N PRO A 108 3.82 2.49 3.26
CA PRO A 108 3.67 1.06 3.47
C PRO A 108 3.77 0.33 2.12
N VAL A 109 4.05 -0.98 2.20
CA VAL A 109 4.04 -1.82 1.00
C VAL A 109 2.66 -1.70 0.35
N GLN A 110 2.65 -1.18 -0.86
CA GLN A 110 1.45 -1.03 -1.67
C GLN A 110 0.80 -2.40 -1.79
N LEU A 111 -0.42 -2.50 -1.27
CA LEU A 111 -1.23 -3.70 -1.43
C LEU A 111 -1.59 -3.83 -2.89
N THR A 112 -1.57 -5.06 -3.41
CA THR A 112 -2.08 -5.33 -4.75
C THR A 112 -3.58 -4.99 -4.77
N PRO A 113 -4.11 -4.37 -5.84
CA PRO A 113 -5.55 -4.19 -6.01
C PRO A 113 -6.30 -5.51 -5.79
N GLY A 114 -7.38 -5.48 -5.00
CA GLY A 114 -8.14 -6.68 -4.62
C GLY A 114 -7.47 -7.56 -3.54
N ALA A 115 -6.39 -7.10 -2.90
CA ALA A 115 -5.76 -7.83 -1.79
C ALA A 115 -6.55 -7.77 -0.48
N LEU A 116 -7.32 -6.70 -0.28
CA LEU A 116 -8.22 -6.57 0.85
C LEU A 116 -9.59 -7.17 0.47
N PRO A 117 -10.23 -7.91 1.38
CA PRO A 117 -11.54 -8.50 1.13
C PRO A 117 -12.66 -7.47 1.24
N ASP A 118 -13.55 -7.42 0.26
CA ASP A 118 -14.73 -6.54 0.23
C ASP A 118 -15.99 -7.26 0.73
N THR A 119 -16.03 -8.59 0.59
CA THR A 119 -17.15 -9.42 1.04
C THR A 119 -16.80 -10.34 2.21
N ALA A 120 -17.79 -10.77 2.99
CA ALA A 120 -17.58 -11.73 4.08
C ALA A 120 -17.00 -13.07 3.59
N LEU A 121 -17.37 -13.50 2.38
CA LEU A 121 -16.80 -14.70 1.77
C LEU A 121 -15.33 -14.50 1.43
N GLU A 122 -14.98 -13.37 0.81
CA GLU A 122 -13.59 -13.01 0.55
C GLU A 122 -12.78 -12.89 1.84
N ALA A 123 -13.34 -12.34 2.92
CA ALA A 123 -12.65 -12.26 4.20
C ALA A 123 -12.30 -13.65 4.76
N VAL A 124 -13.22 -14.61 4.65
CA VAL A 124 -12.96 -16.01 5.02
C VAL A 124 -11.89 -16.63 4.14
N LEU A 125 -11.96 -16.41 2.82
CA LEU A 125 -10.97 -16.96 1.88
C LEU A 125 -9.59 -16.33 2.08
N PHE A 126 -9.52 -15.02 2.30
CA PHE A 126 -8.30 -14.28 2.67
C PHE A 126 -7.70 -14.85 3.95
N PHE A 127 -8.49 -15.08 5.00
CA PHE A 127 -8.02 -15.71 6.23
C PHE A 127 -7.46 -17.12 5.96
N ILE A 128 -8.15 -17.94 5.17
CA ILE A 128 -7.68 -19.29 4.82
C ILE A 128 -6.37 -19.22 4.04
N ALA A 129 -6.26 -18.34 3.06
CA ALA A 129 -5.08 -18.17 2.24
C ALA A 129 -3.88 -17.68 3.07
N PHE A 130 -4.04 -16.56 3.76
CA PHE A 130 -2.97 -15.86 4.45
C PHE A 130 -2.62 -16.46 5.82
N ALA A 131 -3.63 -16.84 6.62
CA ALA A 131 -3.41 -17.34 7.97
C ALA A 131 -3.19 -18.87 8.03
N ALA A 132 -3.65 -19.64 7.04
CA ALA A 132 -3.49 -21.11 7.05
C ALA A 132 -2.63 -21.64 5.90
N ALA A 133 -2.96 -21.36 4.64
CA ALA A 133 -2.25 -21.94 3.50
C ALA A 133 -0.78 -21.52 3.45
N ALA A 134 -0.50 -20.21 3.62
CA ALA A 134 0.86 -19.68 3.66
C ALA A 134 1.71 -20.30 4.79
N PRO A 135 1.27 -20.29 6.07
CA PRO A 135 1.97 -20.99 7.14
C PRO A 135 2.26 -22.47 6.89
N ILE A 136 1.37 -23.21 6.22
CA ILE A 136 1.61 -24.63 5.92
C ILE A 136 2.70 -24.78 4.84
N CYS A 137 2.59 -24.00 3.77
CA CYS A 137 3.42 -24.15 2.58
C CYS A 137 4.83 -23.59 2.80
N GLU A 138 4.92 -22.39 3.35
CA GLU A 138 6.19 -21.73 3.64
C GLU A 138 7.02 -22.50 4.68
N GLU A 139 6.39 -22.96 5.78
CA GLU A 139 7.11 -23.73 6.80
C GLU A 139 7.68 -25.02 6.22
N ALA A 140 6.93 -25.72 5.36
CA ALA A 140 7.41 -26.92 4.69
C ALA A 140 8.70 -26.67 3.89
N MET A 141 8.76 -25.56 3.16
CA MET A 141 9.97 -25.18 2.42
C MET A 141 11.09 -24.74 3.36
N PHE A 142 10.87 -23.69 4.16
CA PHE A 142 11.91 -23.01 4.91
C PHE A 142 12.41 -23.82 6.11
N ARG A 143 11.49 -24.32 6.95
CA ARG A 143 11.84 -24.98 8.22
C ARG A 143 11.98 -26.49 8.05
N GLY A 144 11.16 -27.08 7.18
CA GLY A 144 11.26 -28.49 6.80
C GLY A 144 12.49 -28.78 5.93
N ALA A 145 12.43 -28.38 4.66
CA ALA A 145 13.44 -28.74 3.68
C ALA A 145 14.76 -27.98 3.84
N ILE A 146 14.73 -26.64 3.81
CA ILE A 146 15.95 -25.80 3.77
C ILE A 146 16.68 -25.84 5.11
N GLN A 147 16.03 -25.49 6.22
CA GLN A 147 16.67 -25.49 7.54
C GLN A 147 17.15 -26.89 7.91
N GLY A 148 16.37 -27.92 7.59
CA GLY A 148 16.77 -29.31 7.77
C GLY A 148 18.03 -29.70 6.98
N ALA A 149 18.26 -29.13 5.79
CA ALA A 149 19.50 -29.36 5.03
C ALA A 149 20.69 -28.69 5.72
N TYR A 150 20.53 -27.45 6.17
CA TYR A 150 21.58 -26.69 6.86
C TYR A 150 21.95 -27.29 8.23
N GLU A 151 20.97 -27.66 9.05
CA GLU A 151 21.21 -28.23 10.40
C GLU A 151 22.00 -29.53 10.39
N ARG A 152 21.93 -30.30 9.29
CA ARG A 152 22.65 -31.58 9.16
C ARG A 152 24.11 -31.40 8.73
N GLN A 153 24.48 -30.23 8.23
CA GLN A 153 25.83 -29.94 7.72
C GLN A 153 26.53 -28.82 8.51
N ARG A 154 25.78 -28.03 9.27
CA ARG A 154 26.23 -26.84 10.00
C ARG A 154 25.60 -26.80 11.39
N ARG A 155 26.14 -25.96 12.27
CA ARG A 155 25.60 -25.76 13.62
C ARG A 155 24.17 -25.21 13.53
N ALA A 156 23.31 -25.61 14.47
CA ALA A 156 21.91 -25.20 14.52
C ALA A 156 21.72 -23.68 14.43
N ILE A 157 22.54 -22.90 15.16
CA ILE A 157 22.49 -21.43 15.12
C ILE A 157 22.68 -20.92 13.68
N PHE A 158 23.68 -21.43 12.96
CA PHE A 158 23.92 -21.02 11.57
C PHE A 158 22.76 -21.40 10.65
N ALA A 159 22.18 -22.60 10.85
CA ALA A 159 21.03 -23.02 10.08
C ALA A 159 19.83 -22.10 10.30
N ILE A 160 19.48 -21.80 11.55
CA ILE A 160 18.39 -20.89 11.93
C ILE A 160 18.65 -19.49 11.35
N THR A 161 19.87 -18.96 11.48
CA THR A 161 20.20 -17.62 10.98
C THR A 161 20.04 -17.53 9.47
N VAL A 162 20.65 -18.45 8.71
CA VAL A 162 20.60 -18.38 7.25
C VAL A 162 19.17 -18.58 6.74
N THR A 163 18.42 -19.54 7.28
CA THR A 163 17.03 -19.74 6.84
C THR A 163 16.12 -18.60 7.25
N SER A 164 16.41 -17.91 8.36
CA SER A 164 15.63 -16.74 8.77
C SER A 164 15.85 -15.54 7.87
N LEU A 165 17.10 -15.33 7.44
CA LEU A 165 17.41 -14.31 6.44
C LEU A 165 16.75 -14.65 5.10
N MET A 166 16.87 -15.90 4.64
CA MET A 166 16.21 -16.36 3.41
C MET A 166 14.70 -16.12 3.45
N PHE A 167 14.04 -16.43 4.57
CA PHE A 167 12.62 -16.18 4.75
C PHE A 167 12.28 -14.68 4.65
N ALA A 168 12.98 -13.81 5.38
CA ALA A 168 12.70 -12.38 5.35
C ALA A 168 12.93 -11.77 3.95
N PHE A 169 14.02 -12.13 3.28
CA PHE A 169 14.32 -11.65 1.93
C PHE A 169 13.36 -12.19 0.85
N TYR A 170 12.74 -13.36 1.09
CA TYR A 170 11.76 -13.95 0.17
C TYR A 170 10.53 -13.08 -0.04
N HIS A 171 10.25 -12.16 0.89
CA HIS A 171 9.06 -11.30 0.83
C HIS A 171 9.25 -10.09 -0.08
N PHE A 172 10.48 -9.75 -0.50
CA PHE A 172 10.76 -8.55 -1.32
C PHE A 172 10.24 -7.22 -0.71
N ARG A 173 10.07 -7.16 0.61
CA ARG A 173 9.62 -5.97 1.36
C ARG A 173 10.77 -5.36 2.14
N LEU A 174 11.48 -4.40 1.55
CA LEU A 174 12.66 -3.79 2.17
C LEU A 174 12.34 -3.13 3.52
N THR A 175 11.26 -2.35 3.58
CA THR A 175 10.79 -1.68 4.81
C THR A 175 10.28 -2.66 5.87
N GLY A 176 9.78 -3.83 5.45
CA GLY A 176 9.25 -4.87 6.35
C GLY A 176 10.30 -5.85 6.91
N LEU A 177 11.54 -5.83 6.40
CA LEU A 177 12.59 -6.75 6.88
C LEU A 177 12.79 -6.71 8.41
N PRO A 178 12.85 -5.52 9.06
CA PRO A 178 13.05 -5.45 10.51
C PRO A 178 11.93 -6.13 11.32
N ALA A 179 10.68 -6.10 10.83
CA ALA A 179 9.54 -6.76 11.47
C ALA A 179 9.51 -8.28 11.20
N LEU A 180 9.91 -8.72 9.99
CA LEU A 180 9.91 -10.13 9.59
C LEU A 180 11.02 -10.95 10.28
N LEU A 181 12.17 -10.34 10.59
CA LEU A 181 13.30 -11.07 11.17
C LEU A 181 12.97 -11.70 12.54
N PRO A 182 12.45 -10.99 13.56
CA PRO A 182 12.12 -11.56 14.86
C PRO A 182 11.21 -12.80 14.79
N VAL A 183 10.10 -12.72 14.05
CA VAL A 183 9.19 -13.86 13.89
C VAL A 183 9.88 -15.03 13.18
N SER A 184 10.67 -14.75 12.16
CA SER A 184 11.39 -15.79 11.42
C SER A 184 12.41 -16.55 12.28
N PHE A 185 13.14 -15.84 13.15
CA PHE A 185 14.08 -16.45 14.10
C PHE A 185 13.35 -17.34 15.12
N ILE A 186 12.20 -16.89 15.63
CA ILE A 186 11.36 -17.67 16.54
C ILE A 186 10.89 -18.96 15.85
N LEU A 187 10.40 -18.87 14.61
CA LEU A 187 9.98 -20.04 13.81
C LEU A 187 11.10 -21.07 13.66
N GLY A 188 12.30 -20.62 13.26
CA GLY A 188 13.45 -21.49 13.14
C GLY A 188 13.84 -22.14 14.47
N PHE A 189 13.81 -21.38 15.57
CA PHE A 189 14.11 -21.88 16.90
C PHE A 189 13.08 -22.91 17.39
N VAL A 190 11.77 -22.66 17.28
CA VAL A 190 10.75 -23.59 17.80
C VAL A 190 10.76 -24.91 17.03
N VAL A 191 11.01 -24.90 15.73
CA VAL A 191 11.14 -26.14 14.93
C VAL A 191 12.42 -26.88 15.29
N TRP A 192 13.55 -26.18 15.45
CA TRP A 192 14.78 -26.80 15.95
C TRP A 192 14.58 -27.42 17.34
N ARG A 193 13.89 -26.71 18.24
CA ARG A 193 13.71 -27.10 19.64
C ARG A 193 12.76 -28.28 19.81
N SER A 194 11.68 -28.32 19.04
CA SER A 194 10.64 -29.35 19.07
C SER A 194 10.90 -30.54 18.14
N GLN A 195 11.79 -30.36 17.16
CA GLN A 195 11.94 -31.27 16.02
C GLN A 195 10.60 -31.56 15.33
N SER A 196 9.68 -30.59 15.34
CA SER A 196 8.36 -30.69 14.72
C SER A 196 8.04 -29.47 13.89
N LEU A 197 7.61 -29.70 12.66
CA LEU A 197 7.16 -28.62 11.79
C LEU A 197 5.81 -28.05 12.21
N TYR A 198 4.96 -28.83 12.88
CA TYR A 198 3.67 -28.33 13.37
C TYR A 198 3.85 -27.18 14.37
N ALA A 199 4.94 -27.18 15.17
CA ALA A 199 5.23 -26.07 16.07
C ALA A 199 5.53 -24.77 15.29
N GLY A 200 6.26 -24.85 14.18
CA GLY A 200 6.51 -23.72 13.28
C GLY A 200 5.22 -23.25 12.60
N MET A 201 4.45 -24.18 12.01
CA MET A 201 3.15 -23.90 11.38
C MET A 201 2.19 -23.17 12.33
N LEU A 202 2.14 -23.55 13.61
CA LEU A 202 1.25 -22.93 14.59
C LEU A 202 1.73 -21.56 15.07
N VAL A 203 3.05 -21.33 15.20
CA VAL A 203 3.57 -19.98 15.46
C VAL A 203 3.27 -19.07 14.28
N HIS A 204 3.52 -19.55 13.06
CA HIS A 204 3.27 -18.76 11.85
C HIS A 204 1.77 -18.49 11.65
N PHE A 205 0.92 -19.52 11.86
CA PHE A 205 -0.54 -19.36 11.92
C PHE A 205 -0.95 -18.32 12.97
N GLY A 206 -0.43 -18.38 14.20
CA GLY A 206 -0.79 -17.41 15.24
C GLY A 206 -0.45 -15.97 14.86
N ASN A 207 0.70 -15.77 14.21
CA ASN A 207 1.11 -14.47 13.71
C ASN A 207 0.20 -13.97 12.57
N ASN A 208 -0.01 -14.80 11.55
CA ASN A 208 -0.80 -14.39 10.38
C ASN A 208 -2.29 -14.31 10.68
N ALA A 209 -2.82 -15.16 11.57
CA ALA A 209 -4.20 -15.10 12.03
C ALA A 209 -4.46 -13.81 12.81
N MET A 210 -3.52 -13.37 13.66
CA MET A 210 -3.67 -12.09 14.35
C MET A 210 -3.69 -10.93 13.34
N SER A 211 -2.78 -10.94 12.37
CA SER A 211 -2.77 -9.95 11.28
C SER A 211 -4.08 -9.95 10.49
N ALA A 212 -4.54 -11.11 10.03
CA ALA A 212 -5.73 -11.24 9.21
C ALA A 212 -6.99 -10.81 9.99
N LEU A 213 -7.11 -11.23 11.26
CA LEU A 213 -8.23 -10.81 12.10
C LEU A 213 -8.21 -9.31 12.35
N TYR A 214 -7.03 -8.72 12.59
CA TYR A 214 -6.94 -7.27 12.75
C TYR A 214 -7.42 -6.53 11.50
N SER A 215 -6.95 -6.93 10.32
CA SER A 215 -7.37 -6.34 9.04
C SER A 215 -8.87 -6.54 8.78
N ILE A 216 -9.40 -7.74 8.98
CA ILE A 216 -10.84 -8.01 8.77
C ILE A 216 -11.69 -7.22 9.76
N MET A 217 -11.28 -7.11 11.03
CA MET A 217 -12.01 -6.31 12.01
C MET A 217 -12.00 -4.83 11.66
N ALA A 218 -10.85 -4.29 11.24
CA ALA A 218 -10.72 -2.90 10.82
C ALA A 218 -11.61 -2.59 9.60
N LEU A 219 -11.72 -3.52 8.64
CA LEU A 219 -12.50 -3.32 7.42
C LEU A 219 -14.01 -3.49 7.63
N PHE A 220 -14.44 -4.55 8.33
CA PHE A 220 -15.87 -4.90 8.44
C PHE A 220 -16.55 -4.33 9.68
N PHE A 221 -15.77 -3.85 10.66
CA PHE A 221 -16.27 -3.35 11.94
C PHE A 221 -15.51 -2.08 12.37
N PRO A 222 -15.56 -0.98 11.59
CA PRO A 222 -14.77 0.22 11.83
C PRO A 222 -15.04 0.86 13.21
N ASP A 223 -16.25 0.71 13.76
CA ASP A 223 -16.61 1.22 15.08
C ASP A 223 -15.96 0.47 16.25
N VAL A 224 -15.35 -0.70 15.99
CA VAL A 224 -14.69 -1.50 17.03
C VAL A 224 -13.33 -0.89 17.32
N LEU A 225 -13.16 -0.40 18.55
CA LEU A 225 -11.86 0.08 19.03
C LEU A 225 -10.85 -1.07 19.13
N LEU A 226 -10.05 -1.24 18.08
CA LEU A 226 -8.96 -2.19 18.06
C LEU A 226 -7.75 -1.64 18.85
N PRO A 227 -6.97 -2.50 19.53
CA PRO A 227 -5.72 -2.07 20.14
C PRO A 227 -4.78 -1.48 19.08
N GLY A 228 -4.35 -0.24 19.26
CA GLY A 228 -3.40 0.38 18.34
C GLY A 228 -2.05 -0.34 18.33
N LEU A 229 -1.30 -0.24 17.22
CA LEU A 229 0.09 -0.70 17.09
C LEU A 229 1.06 0.30 17.75
N SER A 230 0.96 0.41 19.07
CA SER A 230 1.66 1.37 19.93
C SER A 230 2.88 0.75 20.65
N PRO A 231 3.80 1.55 21.23
CA PRO A 231 4.87 1.02 22.07
C PRO A 231 4.38 0.13 23.22
N LEU A 232 3.23 0.44 23.81
CA LEU A 232 2.66 -0.35 24.91
C LEU A 232 2.19 -1.72 24.45
N THR A 233 1.39 -1.80 23.38
CA THR A 233 0.90 -3.07 22.84
C THR A 233 2.04 -3.91 22.27
N ALA A 234 3.04 -3.28 21.66
CA ALA A 234 4.28 -3.94 21.23
C ALA A 234 5.04 -4.57 22.41
N PHE A 235 5.20 -3.82 23.51
CA PHE A 235 5.86 -4.34 24.71
C PHE A 235 5.10 -5.51 25.33
N LEU A 236 3.78 -5.40 25.46
CA LEU A 236 2.93 -6.46 25.99
C LEU A 236 2.97 -7.71 25.09
N GLY A 237 2.86 -7.54 23.77
CA GLY A 237 2.97 -8.62 22.80
C GLY A 237 4.31 -9.32 22.86
N LEU A 238 5.41 -8.56 22.94
CA LEU A 238 6.76 -9.10 23.10
C LEU A 238 6.91 -9.86 24.43
N ALA A 239 6.36 -9.34 25.53
CA ALA A 239 6.38 -10.01 26.82
C ALA A 239 5.61 -11.35 26.79
N VAL A 240 4.44 -11.38 26.14
CA VAL A 240 3.66 -12.61 25.91
C VAL A 240 4.45 -13.61 25.06
N ALA A 241 5.07 -13.16 23.97
CA ALA A 241 5.89 -14.03 23.12
C ALA A 241 7.11 -14.58 23.87
N ALA A 242 7.80 -13.76 24.66
CA ALA A 242 8.95 -14.18 25.45
C ALA A 242 8.58 -15.17 26.56
N ALA A 243 7.49 -14.91 27.30
CA ALA A 243 6.97 -15.82 28.31
C ALA A 243 6.51 -17.15 27.69
N GLY A 244 5.78 -17.08 26.57
CA GLY A 244 5.36 -18.25 25.80
C GLY A 244 6.55 -19.08 25.33
N LEU A 245 7.59 -18.41 24.81
CA LEU A 245 8.82 -19.06 24.36
C LEU A 245 9.57 -19.72 25.53
N PHE A 246 9.67 -19.05 26.67
CA PHE A 246 10.26 -19.61 27.89
C PHE A 246 9.51 -20.87 28.33
N LEU A 247 8.18 -20.81 28.45
CA LEU A 247 7.35 -21.96 28.80
C LEU A 247 7.47 -23.08 27.77
N PHE A 248 7.54 -22.75 26.48
CA PHE A 248 7.75 -23.71 25.40
C PHE A 248 9.08 -24.46 25.58
N THR A 249 10.17 -23.74 25.90
CA THR A 249 11.48 -24.36 26.14
C THR A 249 11.55 -25.23 27.38
N ILE A 250 10.69 -25.00 28.38
CA ILE A 250 10.56 -25.85 29.56
C ILE A 250 9.73 -27.09 29.21
N SER A 251 8.65 -26.93 28.43
CA SER A 251 7.71 -28.00 28.09
C SER A 251 8.26 -29.08 27.16
N ILE A 252 9.29 -28.74 26.38
CA ILE A 252 9.94 -29.64 25.42
C ILE A 252 11.39 -29.79 25.86
N PRO A 253 11.98 -30.99 26.02
CA PRO A 253 13.40 -31.16 26.31
C PRO A 253 14.29 -30.90 25.10
N ALA A 254 15.51 -30.39 25.30
CA ALA A 254 16.41 -30.02 24.20
C ALA A 254 16.63 -31.22 23.26
N PRO A 255 16.70 -31.01 21.93
CA PRO A 255 17.00 -32.11 21.04
C PRO A 255 18.34 -32.71 21.43
N VAL A 256 18.39 -34.03 21.58
CA VAL A 256 19.65 -34.73 21.84
C VAL A 256 20.59 -34.43 20.68
N SER A 257 21.68 -33.73 20.97
CA SER A 257 22.72 -33.40 19.98
C SER A 257 23.12 -34.67 19.24
N GLN A 258 22.77 -34.76 17.96
CA GLN A 258 23.18 -35.89 17.12
C GLN A 258 24.64 -35.71 16.71
N ALA A 259 25.54 -35.85 17.68
CA ALA A 259 27.00 -35.92 17.54
C ALA A 259 27.68 -34.76 16.76
N GLU A 260 28.97 -34.61 17.03
CA GLU A 260 29.79 -33.51 16.53
C GLU A 260 29.84 -33.45 14.99
N PRO A 261 30.16 -32.29 14.39
CA PRO A 261 30.36 -32.14 12.93
C PRO A 261 31.47 -33.02 12.31
N GLY A 262 32.02 -34.01 13.01
CA GLY A 262 33.31 -34.62 12.73
C GLY A 262 33.34 -35.85 11.81
N GLU A 263 32.24 -36.57 11.58
CA GLU A 263 32.34 -37.90 10.94
C GLU A 263 31.54 -38.09 9.64
N GLN A 264 30.71 -37.11 9.25
CA GLN A 264 29.97 -37.14 7.98
C GLN A 264 30.62 -36.33 6.85
N ILE A 265 31.80 -35.72 7.08
CA ILE A 265 32.54 -34.88 6.11
C ILE A 265 33.19 -35.70 4.96
N GLY A 266 33.04 -37.03 4.95
CA GLY A 266 33.55 -37.85 3.87
C GLY A 266 32.68 -37.79 2.61
N MET A 267 32.82 -36.72 1.80
CA MET A 267 32.77 -36.70 0.31
C MET A 267 32.28 -35.38 -0.32
N GLU A 268 31.73 -34.41 0.43
CA GLU A 268 31.33 -33.10 -0.15
C GLU A 268 32.52 -32.17 -0.42
N HIS A 269 33.74 -32.60 -0.08
CA HIS A 269 35.00 -31.88 -0.34
C HIS A 269 35.42 -31.85 -1.83
N GLN A 270 34.61 -32.37 -2.76
CA GLN A 270 34.93 -32.33 -4.19
C GLN A 270 34.39 -31.11 -4.94
N ARG A 271 33.46 -30.35 -4.36
CA ARG A 271 32.97 -29.09 -4.95
C ARG A 271 33.47 -27.89 -4.15
N PRO A 272 33.89 -26.79 -4.81
CA PRO A 272 34.24 -25.57 -4.09
C PRO A 272 33.05 -25.13 -3.25
N TRP A 273 33.25 -24.87 -1.96
CA TRP A 273 32.19 -24.51 -1.02
C TRP A 273 31.33 -23.34 -1.53
N LEU A 274 31.93 -22.41 -2.30
CA LEU A 274 31.23 -21.30 -2.96
C LEU A 274 30.12 -21.76 -3.91
N MET A 275 30.30 -22.87 -4.63
CA MET A 275 29.30 -23.34 -5.60
C MET A 275 27.98 -23.70 -4.92
N SER A 276 28.03 -24.15 -3.66
CA SER A 276 26.83 -24.46 -2.87
C SER A 276 25.99 -23.22 -2.52
N TYR A 277 26.58 -22.03 -2.59
CA TYR A 277 25.92 -20.76 -2.27
C TYR A 277 25.65 -19.89 -3.50
N LEU A 278 26.09 -20.29 -4.71
CA LEU A 278 25.85 -19.54 -5.94
C LEU A 278 24.35 -19.27 -6.21
N PRO A 279 23.42 -20.23 -6.01
CA PRO A 279 22.00 -19.94 -6.16
C PRO A 279 21.47 -18.90 -5.15
N LEU A 280 22.04 -18.89 -3.93
CA LEU A 280 21.69 -17.90 -2.91
C LEU A 280 22.21 -16.51 -3.27
N LEU A 281 23.40 -16.42 -3.87
CA LEU A 281 23.93 -15.18 -4.42
C LEU A 281 23.04 -14.65 -5.56
N ALA A 282 22.61 -15.52 -6.47
CA ALA A 282 21.70 -15.15 -7.56
C ALA A 282 20.37 -14.62 -7.01
N ALA A 283 19.79 -15.27 -6.00
CA ALA A 283 18.60 -14.78 -5.30
C ALA A 283 18.83 -13.40 -4.65
N GLY A 284 20.00 -13.18 -4.06
CA GLY A 284 20.38 -11.87 -3.51
C GLY A 284 20.46 -10.77 -4.56
N ILE A 285 20.99 -11.06 -5.76
CA ILE A 285 21.02 -10.11 -6.88
C ILE A 285 19.59 -9.78 -7.33
N ILE A 286 18.71 -10.78 -7.46
CA ILE A 286 17.30 -10.57 -7.81
C ILE A 286 16.63 -9.66 -6.77
N PHE A 287 16.84 -9.91 -5.48
CA PHE A 287 16.32 -9.05 -4.40
C PHE A 287 16.79 -7.60 -4.52
N LEU A 288 18.09 -7.38 -4.77
CA LEU A 288 18.64 -6.03 -4.92
C LEU A 288 18.07 -5.32 -6.16
N CYS A 289 17.89 -6.03 -7.27
CA CYS A 289 17.27 -5.47 -8.47
C CYS A 289 15.81 -5.08 -8.22
N VAL A 290 14.99 -5.98 -7.67
CA VAL A 290 13.58 -5.71 -7.38
C VAL A 290 13.45 -4.57 -6.37
N SER A 291 14.17 -4.62 -5.25
CA SER A 291 14.12 -3.56 -4.23
C SER A 291 14.61 -2.22 -4.76
N GLY A 292 15.63 -2.23 -5.63
CA GLY A 292 16.13 -1.03 -6.28
C GLY A 292 15.11 -0.40 -7.22
N ILE A 293 14.40 -1.22 -8.01
CA ILE A 293 13.28 -0.76 -8.86
C ILE A 293 12.18 -0.18 -7.98
N THR A 294 11.74 -0.89 -6.94
CA THR A 294 10.69 -0.42 -6.03
C THR A 294 11.04 0.93 -5.40
N LEU A 295 12.25 1.07 -4.83
CA LEU A 295 12.69 2.35 -4.27
C LEU A 295 12.73 3.44 -5.33
N TYR A 296 13.27 3.15 -6.52
CA TYR A 296 13.35 4.11 -7.60
C TYR A 296 11.97 4.61 -8.01
N THR A 297 10.99 3.72 -8.17
CA THR A 297 9.61 4.10 -8.51
C THR A 297 8.90 4.82 -7.36
N THR A 298 9.20 4.48 -6.10
CA THR A 298 8.63 5.19 -4.94
C THR A 298 9.12 6.63 -4.87
N PHE A 299 10.39 6.88 -5.19
CA PHE A 299 10.95 8.24 -5.23
C PHE A 299 10.67 9.01 -6.53
N ASN A 300 10.23 8.32 -7.59
CA ASN A 300 9.91 8.88 -8.91
C ASN A 300 8.52 8.39 -9.36
N PRO A 301 7.45 8.71 -8.61
CA PRO A 301 6.09 8.22 -8.84
C PRO A 301 5.52 8.62 -10.22
N GLU A 302 6.02 9.69 -10.82
CA GLU A 302 5.68 10.14 -12.17
C GLU A 302 5.98 9.12 -13.27
N LEU A 303 6.85 8.13 -12.99
CA LEU A 303 7.15 7.00 -13.89
C LEU A 303 6.04 5.94 -13.90
N LEU A 304 5.22 5.90 -12.86
CA LEU A 304 4.08 4.99 -12.73
C LEU A 304 2.75 5.68 -13.04
N ALA A 305 2.79 6.96 -13.41
CA ALA A 305 1.59 7.74 -13.66
C ALA A 305 0.79 7.16 -14.83
N GLN A 306 -0.45 6.78 -14.57
CA GLN A 306 -1.39 6.35 -15.62
C GLN A 306 -2.01 7.58 -16.31
N GLN A 307 -2.43 7.39 -17.56
CA GLN A 307 -3.23 8.38 -18.30
C GLN A 307 -4.72 8.11 -18.10
N GLY A 308 -5.52 9.16 -18.26
CA GLY A 308 -6.98 9.10 -18.21
C GLY A 308 -7.57 9.51 -16.86
N LEU A 309 -8.83 9.93 -16.89
CA LEU A 309 -9.49 10.59 -15.77
C LEU A 309 -10.06 9.63 -14.71
N GLY A 310 -10.63 8.50 -15.14
CA GLY A 310 -11.08 7.42 -14.24
C GLY A 310 -12.26 7.79 -13.34
N PHE A 311 -13.20 8.57 -13.86
CA PHE A 311 -14.43 8.89 -13.15
C PHE A 311 -15.42 7.71 -13.16
N GLU A 312 -16.18 7.54 -12.08
CA GLU A 312 -17.42 6.75 -12.12
C GLU A 312 -18.59 7.63 -12.57
N SER A 313 -19.60 7.02 -13.18
CA SER A 313 -20.90 7.68 -13.41
C SER A 313 -21.43 8.20 -12.07
N SER A 314 -21.84 9.47 -12.02
CA SER A 314 -22.28 10.07 -10.76
C SER A 314 -23.61 9.49 -10.27
N LYS A 315 -23.87 9.63 -8.96
CA LYS A 315 -25.12 9.22 -8.30
C LYS A 315 -26.00 10.41 -7.92
N TRP A 316 -25.82 11.57 -8.56
CA TRP A 316 -26.62 12.75 -8.25
C TRP A 316 -28.02 12.61 -8.87
N GLU A 317 -29.01 12.34 -8.02
CA GLU A 317 -30.42 12.19 -8.43
C GLU A 317 -31.26 13.44 -8.15
N GLU A 318 -30.83 14.28 -7.19
CA GLU A 318 -31.53 15.51 -6.80
C GLU A 318 -30.58 16.72 -6.84
N PRO A 319 -31.09 17.94 -7.07
CA PRO A 319 -30.29 19.16 -6.97
C PRO A 319 -29.67 19.34 -5.58
N VAL A 320 -28.42 19.77 -5.53
CA VAL A 320 -27.67 19.98 -4.28
C VAL A 320 -27.06 21.38 -4.27
N GLU A 321 -27.20 22.06 -3.14
CA GLU A 321 -26.61 23.37 -2.89
C GLU A 321 -25.49 23.24 -1.84
N TYR A 322 -24.28 23.63 -2.21
CA TYR A 322 -23.11 23.62 -1.34
C TYR A 322 -22.76 25.06 -0.94
N HIS A 323 -22.71 25.30 0.37
CA HIS A 323 -22.30 26.58 0.94
C HIS A 323 -20.94 26.40 1.59
N TYR A 324 -19.96 27.16 1.14
CA TYR A 324 -18.64 27.16 1.74
C TYR A 324 -18.24 28.53 2.24
N ARG A 325 -17.32 28.54 3.20
CA ARG A 325 -16.64 29.73 3.68
C ARG A 325 -15.24 29.78 3.10
N VAL A 326 -14.85 30.95 2.60
CA VAL A 326 -13.50 31.21 2.11
C VAL A 326 -12.65 31.74 3.26
N MET A 327 -11.52 31.09 3.49
CA MET A 327 -10.59 31.33 4.58
C MET A 327 -9.24 31.74 4.00
N ASN A 328 -8.62 32.79 4.56
CA ASN A 328 -7.25 33.14 4.22
C ASN A 328 -6.24 32.21 4.92
N ARG A 329 -4.94 32.35 4.61
CA ARG A 329 -3.87 31.51 5.19
C ARG A 329 -3.69 31.65 6.71
N ALA A 330 -4.30 32.66 7.35
CA ALA A 330 -4.31 32.83 8.79
C ALA A 330 -5.57 32.24 9.46
N ASP A 331 -6.32 31.40 8.73
CA ASP A 331 -7.58 30.77 9.15
C ASP A 331 -8.65 31.80 9.55
N GLN A 332 -8.69 32.94 8.85
CA GLN A 332 -9.72 33.96 9.05
C GLN A 332 -10.70 33.95 7.86
N PRO A 333 -12.01 34.09 8.12
CA PRO A 333 -13.01 34.20 7.06
C PRO A 333 -12.81 35.50 6.28
N VAL A 334 -12.80 35.38 4.95
CA VAL A 334 -12.64 36.50 4.01
C VAL A 334 -13.70 36.50 2.90
N GLY A 335 -14.59 35.51 2.88
CA GLY A 335 -15.60 35.41 1.83
C GLY A 335 -16.47 34.17 1.94
N ASP A 336 -17.33 33.99 0.94
CA ASP A 336 -18.26 32.88 0.80
C ASP A 336 -18.18 32.31 -0.62
N TYR A 337 -18.46 31.01 -0.76
CA TYR A 337 -18.49 30.30 -2.03
C TYR A 337 -19.78 29.48 -2.10
N LEU A 338 -20.62 29.75 -3.07
CA LEU A 338 -21.89 29.06 -3.27
C LEU A 338 -21.84 28.25 -4.56
N CYS A 339 -22.28 27.00 -4.50
CA CYS A 339 -22.27 26.10 -5.64
C CYS A 339 -23.60 25.34 -5.72
N LEU A 340 -24.30 25.46 -6.85
CA LEU A 340 -25.54 24.74 -7.14
C LEU A 340 -25.27 23.69 -8.20
N LEU A 341 -25.53 22.43 -7.86
CA LEU A 341 -25.44 21.28 -8.74
C LEU A 341 -26.84 20.82 -9.13
N GLU A 342 -27.13 20.77 -10.43
CA GLU A 342 -28.42 20.38 -10.98
C GLU A 342 -28.25 19.14 -11.88
N PRO A 343 -28.79 17.98 -11.48
CA PRO A 343 -28.75 16.79 -12.30
C PRO A 343 -29.77 16.80 -13.44
N GLY A 344 -29.35 16.33 -14.61
CA GLY A 344 -30.17 16.12 -15.79
C GLY A 344 -30.00 14.73 -16.39
N ASP A 345 -30.87 14.36 -17.32
CA ASP A 345 -30.93 12.99 -17.90
C ASP A 345 -29.66 12.58 -18.65
N SER A 346 -28.95 13.54 -19.26
CA SER A 346 -27.74 13.30 -20.07
C SER A 346 -26.55 14.16 -19.65
N ALA A 347 -26.76 15.12 -18.75
CA ALA A 347 -25.70 16.02 -18.31
C ALA A 347 -25.97 16.57 -16.91
N TYR A 348 -24.90 16.85 -16.18
CA TYR A 348 -24.92 17.57 -14.91
C TYR A 348 -24.52 19.02 -15.14
N THR A 349 -25.22 19.97 -14.53
CA THR A 349 -24.84 21.38 -14.56
C THR A 349 -24.41 21.83 -13.18
N MET A 350 -23.28 22.51 -13.09
CA MET A 350 -22.81 23.09 -11.84
C MET A 350 -22.54 24.59 -12.02
N ASN A 351 -23.16 25.39 -11.16
CA ASN A 351 -23.05 26.85 -11.16
C ASN A 351 -22.49 27.31 -9.83
N CYS A 352 -21.38 28.04 -9.86
CA CYS A 352 -20.74 28.51 -8.65
C CYS A 352 -20.48 30.02 -8.66
N THR A 353 -20.54 30.61 -7.48
CA THR A 353 -20.28 32.03 -7.22
C THR A 353 -19.43 32.16 -5.97
N GLU A 354 -18.26 32.74 -6.13
CA GLU A 354 -17.33 33.13 -5.08
C GLU A 354 -17.39 34.64 -4.86
N GLN A 355 -17.38 35.05 -3.60
CA GLN A 355 -17.26 36.45 -3.19
C GLN A 355 -16.20 36.55 -2.11
N VAL A 356 -15.18 37.37 -2.34
CA VAL A 356 -14.04 37.53 -1.42
C VAL A 356 -13.78 39.01 -1.19
N GLU A 357 -13.64 39.39 0.07
CA GLU A 357 -13.21 40.72 0.51
C GLU A 357 -11.68 40.85 0.42
N ALA A 358 -11.18 42.06 0.18
CA ALA A 358 -9.75 42.34 0.19
C ALA A 358 -9.12 41.96 1.56
N TYR A 359 -7.97 41.29 1.53
CA TYR A 359 -7.24 40.91 2.75
C TYR A 359 -5.73 40.91 2.51
N GLU A 360 -4.97 41.06 3.60
CA GLU A 360 -3.52 40.87 3.63
C GLU A 360 -3.14 40.17 4.94
N VAL A 361 -2.47 39.03 4.82
CA VAL A 361 -2.00 38.25 5.98
C VAL A 361 -0.57 37.76 5.76
N THR A 362 0.21 37.75 6.83
CA THR A 362 1.57 37.21 6.84
C THR A 362 1.61 35.98 7.72
N VAL A 363 2.06 34.86 7.15
CA VAL A 363 2.17 33.57 7.84
C VAL A 363 3.61 33.08 7.68
N GLY A 364 4.36 33.05 8.78
CA GLY A 364 5.80 32.79 8.73
C GLY A 364 6.56 33.93 8.04
N GLU A 365 7.33 33.59 6.99
CA GLU A 365 8.08 34.55 6.17
C GLU A 365 7.35 34.94 4.87
N SER A 366 6.14 34.43 4.64
CA SER A 366 5.38 34.63 3.40
C SER A 366 4.16 35.50 3.64
N SER A 367 3.89 36.42 2.71
CA SER A 367 2.71 37.29 2.70
C SER A 367 1.73 36.84 1.62
N PHE A 368 0.45 36.76 1.99
CA PHE A 368 -0.66 36.36 1.14
C PHE A 368 -1.70 37.47 1.16
N PHE A 369 -2.18 37.90 -0.01
CA PHE A 369 -3.13 38.99 -0.09
C PHE A 369 -4.06 38.85 -1.29
N SER A 370 -5.29 39.34 -1.14
CA SER A 370 -6.18 39.70 -2.25
C SER A 370 -6.18 41.22 -2.37
N SER A 371 -5.65 41.74 -3.48
CA SER A 371 -5.40 43.19 -3.67
C SER A 371 -6.66 44.06 -3.70
N GLY A 372 -7.84 43.44 -3.87
CA GLY A 372 -9.14 44.07 -3.87
C GLY A 372 -10.24 43.02 -3.64
N SER A 373 -11.46 43.47 -3.41
CA SER A 373 -12.62 42.57 -3.36
C SER A 373 -12.96 42.08 -4.76
N TYR A 374 -13.45 40.85 -4.90
CA TYR A 374 -13.87 40.33 -6.20
C TYR A 374 -15.08 39.40 -6.08
N SER A 375 -15.81 39.30 -7.19
CA SER A 375 -16.76 38.22 -7.41
C SER A 375 -16.30 37.37 -8.58
N PHE A 376 -16.31 36.06 -8.42
CA PHE A 376 -15.96 35.11 -9.46
C PHE A 376 -17.11 34.12 -9.65
N THR A 377 -17.61 34.02 -10.88
CA THR A 377 -18.72 33.13 -11.24
C THR A 377 -18.27 32.18 -12.33
N TRP A 378 -18.60 30.91 -12.20
CA TRP A 378 -18.37 29.94 -13.28
C TRP A 378 -19.51 28.92 -13.36
N SER A 379 -19.68 28.36 -14.55
CA SER A 379 -20.63 27.30 -14.86
C SER A 379 -19.94 26.23 -15.67
N VAL A 380 -20.25 24.96 -15.40
CA VAL A 380 -19.78 23.82 -16.18
C VAL A 380 -20.93 22.85 -16.44
N VAL A 381 -20.89 22.22 -17.61
CA VAL A 381 -21.77 21.12 -17.98
C VAL A 381 -20.91 19.87 -18.18
N TRP A 382 -21.21 18.81 -17.44
CA TRP A 382 -20.55 17.51 -17.58
C TRP A 382 -21.48 16.48 -18.24
N ASP A 383 -20.94 15.60 -19.06
CA ASP A 383 -21.65 14.39 -19.52
C ASP A 383 -22.03 13.51 -18.32
N ALA A 384 -23.26 12.98 -18.29
CA ALA A 384 -23.71 12.25 -17.12
C ALA A 384 -23.04 10.87 -16.91
N GLU A 385 -22.52 10.26 -17.98
CA GLU A 385 -21.90 8.94 -17.94
C GLU A 385 -20.38 9.03 -17.75
N THR A 386 -19.72 9.91 -18.52
CA THR A 386 -18.24 10.03 -18.51
C THR A 386 -17.71 11.15 -17.61
N LEU A 387 -18.59 12.08 -17.22
CA LEU A 387 -18.25 13.37 -16.62
C LEU A 387 -17.40 14.28 -17.50
N ASP A 388 -17.27 14.02 -18.81
CA ASP A 388 -16.53 14.91 -19.71
C ASP A 388 -17.10 16.33 -19.74
N VAL A 389 -16.24 17.33 -19.79
CA VAL A 389 -16.66 18.74 -19.87
C VAL A 389 -17.25 18.99 -21.26
N LEU A 390 -18.55 19.26 -21.30
CA LEU A 390 -19.31 19.58 -22.51
C LEU A 390 -19.37 21.08 -22.78
N ASP A 391 -19.43 21.88 -21.71
CA ASP A 391 -19.48 23.35 -21.77
C ASP A 391 -18.87 23.94 -20.49
N PHE A 392 -18.28 25.13 -20.60
CA PHE A 392 -17.71 25.85 -19.47
C PHE A 392 -17.74 27.36 -19.73
N THR A 393 -18.15 28.12 -18.71
CA THR A 393 -18.02 29.58 -18.70
C THR A 393 -17.47 30.05 -17.36
N ALA A 394 -16.65 31.10 -17.39
CA ALA A 394 -16.12 31.75 -16.20
C ALA A 394 -16.07 33.26 -16.40
N ASN A 395 -16.33 34.01 -15.33
CA ASN A 395 -16.33 35.45 -15.33
C ASN A 395 -15.83 35.96 -13.98
N ASN A 396 -14.73 36.71 -14.01
CA ASN A 396 -14.13 37.33 -12.85
C ASN A 396 -14.39 38.84 -12.89
N GLN A 397 -14.89 39.38 -11.79
CA GLN A 397 -15.25 40.79 -11.63
C GLN A 397 -14.56 41.35 -10.36
N PRO A 398 -13.31 41.81 -10.47
CA PRO A 398 -12.65 42.54 -9.40
C PRO A 398 -13.24 43.94 -9.26
N GLU A 399 -13.24 44.51 -8.04
CA GLU A 399 -13.72 45.87 -7.78
C GLU A 399 -12.74 46.93 -8.30
N ASP A 400 -11.44 46.68 -8.15
CA ASP A 400 -10.39 47.69 -8.39
C ASP A 400 -9.66 47.56 -9.74
N TYR A 401 -9.86 46.47 -10.48
CA TYR A 401 -9.15 46.19 -11.73
C TYR A 401 -10.05 45.57 -12.80
N PRO A 402 -9.66 45.64 -14.09
CA PRO A 402 -10.42 45.02 -15.17
C PRO A 402 -10.49 43.50 -15.01
N GLY A 403 -11.71 42.96 -15.08
CA GLY A 403 -11.96 41.52 -15.02
C GLY A 403 -11.64 40.78 -16.32
N TRP A 404 -11.92 39.48 -16.30
CA TRP A 404 -11.74 38.58 -17.45
C TRP A 404 -12.91 37.60 -17.55
N GLU A 405 -13.12 37.08 -18.74
CA GLU A 405 -14.11 36.06 -19.05
C GLU A 405 -13.44 34.91 -19.80
N ALA A 406 -13.91 33.69 -19.60
CA ALA A 406 -13.50 32.53 -20.38
C ALA A 406 -14.69 31.65 -20.73
N GLU A 407 -14.69 31.08 -21.94
CA GLU A 407 -15.71 30.16 -22.40
C GLU A 407 -15.12 29.09 -23.32
N ILE A 408 -15.81 27.95 -23.45
CA ILE A 408 -15.45 26.92 -24.43
C ILE A 408 -16.19 27.19 -25.75
N GLU A 409 -15.44 27.38 -26.83
CA GLU A 409 -15.95 27.45 -28.20
C GLU A 409 -15.19 26.44 -29.08
N ASP A 410 -15.90 25.52 -29.75
CA ASP A 410 -15.33 24.57 -30.73
C ASP A 410 -14.02 23.90 -30.25
N ASP A 411 -14.06 23.20 -29.11
CA ASP A 411 -12.91 22.52 -28.46
C ASP A 411 -11.74 23.43 -28.06
N THR A 412 -12.00 24.73 -27.91
CA THR A 412 -11.01 25.75 -27.55
C THR A 412 -11.51 26.55 -26.36
N VAL A 413 -10.65 26.82 -25.38
CA VAL A 413 -10.95 27.81 -24.34
C VAL A 413 -10.58 29.18 -24.89
N VAL A 414 -11.57 30.06 -24.99
CA VAL A 414 -11.44 31.45 -25.40
C VAL A 414 -11.44 32.31 -24.15
N VAL A 415 -10.43 33.16 -23.98
CA VAL A 415 -10.25 34.01 -22.80
C VAL A 415 -10.22 35.46 -23.24
N THR A 416 -11.11 36.28 -22.70
CA THR A 416 -11.23 37.71 -23.01
C THR A 416 -10.85 38.55 -21.80
N GLN A 417 -9.78 39.34 -21.92
CA GLN A 417 -9.37 40.30 -20.89
C GLN A 417 -9.99 41.69 -21.16
N ARG A 418 -10.75 42.23 -20.19
CA ARG A 418 -11.52 43.48 -20.40
C ARG A 418 -10.67 44.74 -20.49
N SER A 419 -9.45 44.73 -19.95
CA SER A 419 -8.51 45.87 -20.00
C SER A 419 -7.99 46.17 -21.40
N GLU A 420 -7.73 45.13 -22.19
CA GLU A 420 -6.93 45.22 -23.41
C GLU A 420 -7.71 44.83 -24.67
N ALA A 421 -8.95 44.32 -24.52
CA ALA A 421 -9.70 43.66 -25.59
C ALA A 421 -8.86 42.56 -26.27
N GLN A 422 -7.94 41.95 -25.51
CA GLN A 422 -7.13 40.83 -25.92
C GLN A 422 -7.97 39.56 -25.76
N VAL A 423 -7.98 38.77 -26.83
CA VAL A 423 -8.61 37.45 -26.88
C VAL A 423 -7.50 36.44 -27.07
N ASP A 424 -7.28 35.62 -26.05
CA ASP A 424 -6.33 34.52 -26.07
C ASP A 424 -7.11 33.20 -26.19
N THR A 425 -6.52 32.21 -26.85
CA THR A 425 -7.18 30.93 -27.10
C THR A 425 -6.22 29.78 -26.84
N ILE A 426 -6.72 28.69 -26.27
CA ILE A 426 -5.97 27.44 -26.14
C ILE A 426 -6.84 26.24 -26.49
N ASN A 427 -6.28 25.32 -27.29
CA ASN A 427 -7.00 24.10 -27.64
C ASN A 427 -7.10 23.18 -26.42
N LEU A 428 -8.26 22.56 -26.24
CA LEU A 428 -8.47 21.57 -25.21
C LEU A 428 -7.76 20.26 -25.58
N PRO A 429 -6.94 19.69 -24.68
CA PRO A 429 -6.40 18.35 -24.88
C PRO A 429 -7.48 17.29 -24.60
N GLU A 430 -7.25 16.04 -24.99
CA GLU A 430 -8.08 14.92 -24.55
C GLU A 430 -7.92 14.69 -23.03
N ASP A 431 -8.97 14.18 -22.37
CA ASP A 431 -8.95 13.78 -20.95
C ASP A 431 -8.46 14.88 -19.97
N PHE A 432 -8.96 16.10 -20.13
CA PHE A 432 -8.52 17.26 -19.33
C PHE A 432 -9.37 17.53 -18.09
N ILE A 433 -8.81 18.33 -17.18
CA ILE A 433 -9.51 18.98 -16.06
C ILE A 433 -9.33 20.50 -16.14
N LEU A 434 -10.25 21.26 -15.55
CA LEU A 434 -10.17 22.73 -15.48
C LEU A 434 -9.76 23.16 -14.07
N ALA A 435 -8.87 24.16 -13.98
CA ALA A 435 -8.27 24.60 -12.71
C ALA A 435 -9.30 24.98 -11.62
N TYR A 436 -10.46 25.52 -12.01
CA TYR A 436 -11.52 25.96 -11.08
C TYR A 436 -12.56 24.89 -10.78
N GLU A 437 -12.71 23.90 -11.64
CA GLU A 437 -13.84 22.97 -11.65
C GLU A 437 -13.47 21.60 -11.07
N TRP A 438 -12.20 21.21 -11.20
CA TRP A 438 -11.73 19.89 -10.82
C TRP A 438 -12.06 19.49 -9.38
N PRO A 439 -12.07 20.39 -8.36
CA PRO A 439 -12.38 19.97 -6.99
C PRO A 439 -13.79 19.40 -6.84
N TRP A 440 -14.72 19.76 -7.73
CA TRP A 440 -16.07 19.23 -7.70
C TRP A 440 -16.22 18.00 -8.58
N ARG A 441 -15.60 17.96 -9.76
CA ARG A 441 -15.64 16.76 -10.63
C ARG A 441 -14.98 15.55 -9.98
N MET A 442 -13.92 15.76 -9.20
CA MET A 442 -13.22 14.71 -8.46
C MET A 442 -14.03 14.10 -7.29
N MET A 443 -15.23 14.62 -6.98
CA MET A 443 -16.16 13.93 -6.09
C MET A 443 -16.50 12.51 -6.61
N ASN A 444 -16.38 12.26 -7.92
CA ASN A 444 -16.69 10.96 -8.54
C ASN A 444 -15.45 10.18 -8.99
N LEU A 445 -14.30 10.46 -8.39
CA LEU A 445 -13.04 9.83 -8.75
C LEU A 445 -12.99 8.35 -8.32
N ASN A 446 -12.88 7.41 -9.28
CA ASN A 446 -12.73 5.98 -9.02
C ASN A 446 -11.26 5.57 -8.84
N VAL A 447 -10.61 6.08 -7.81
CA VAL A 447 -9.17 5.88 -7.71
C VAL A 447 -8.81 5.28 -6.35
N GLN A 448 -7.92 4.29 -6.39
CA GLN A 448 -7.45 3.60 -5.21
C GLN A 448 -6.33 4.42 -4.53
N ALA A 449 -6.30 4.40 -3.20
CA ALA A 449 -5.25 5.07 -2.44
C ALA A 449 -3.85 4.64 -2.91
N GLY A 450 -2.98 5.61 -3.19
CA GLY A 450 -1.62 5.38 -3.69
C GLY A 450 -1.47 5.30 -5.21
N GLU A 451 -2.55 5.39 -5.99
CA GLU A 451 -2.48 5.58 -7.44
C GLU A 451 -2.04 7.01 -7.78
N VAL A 452 -1.29 7.13 -8.87
CA VAL A 452 -0.80 8.42 -9.39
C VAL A 452 -1.24 8.52 -10.83
N ARG A 453 -1.86 9.63 -11.20
CA ARG A 453 -2.28 9.91 -12.57
C ARG A 453 -1.64 11.17 -13.09
N ARG A 454 -1.41 11.20 -14.39
CA ARG A 454 -0.97 12.39 -15.11
C ARG A 454 -2.11 12.86 -15.99
N ILE A 455 -2.60 14.06 -15.72
CA ILE A 455 -3.79 14.61 -16.34
C ILE A 455 -3.44 16.01 -16.86
N PRO A 456 -3.79 16.37 -18.09
CA PRO A 456 -3.64 17.74 -18.55
C PRO A 456 -4.65 18.64 -17.82
N MET A 457 -4.16 19.67 -17.15
CA MET A 457 -4.95 20.72 -16.55
C MET A 457 -4.94 21.96 -17.44
N VAL A 458 -6.13 22.44 -17.76
CA VAL A 458 -6.34 23.68 -18.49
C VAL A 458 -6.60 24.79 -17.47
N THR A 459 -5.74 25.81 -17.47
CA THR A 459 -5.90 27.02 -16.65
C THR A 459 -6.22 28.19 -17.58
N PRO A 460 -7.47 28.70 -17.58
CA PRO A 460 -7.87 29.80 -18.46
C PRO A 460 -7.00 31.05 -18.28
N LEU A 461 -6.59 31.36 -17.05
CA LEU A 461 -5.75 32.52 -16.79
C LEU A 461 -4.59 32.15 -15.86
N HIS A 462 -3.39 32.04 -16.43
CA HIS A 462 -2.14 31.77 -15.71
C HIS A 462 -1.16 32.93 -15.93
N TYR A 463 -0.51 33.41 -14.85
CA TYR A 463 0.51 34.45 -14.96
C TYR A 463 1.85 33.84 -15.38
N ASP A 464 2.27 34.08 -16.62
CA ASP A 464 3.56 33.64 -17.14
C ASP A 464 4.66 34.64 -16.73
N GLN A 465 5.65 34.17 -15.99
CA GLN A 465 6.74 35.02 -15.48
C GLN A 465 7.71 35.48 -16.58
N ASP A 466 7.90 34.70 -17.64
CA ASP A 466 8.84 35.03 -18.73
C ASP A 466 8.22 36.03 -19.69
N LEU A 467 6.90 35.95 -19.90
CA LEU A 467 6.13 36.87 -20.73
C LEU A 467 5.63 38.10 -19.96
N GLU A 468 5.69 38.07 -18.62
CA GLU A 468 5.16 39.10 -17.71
C GLU A 468 3.68 39.43 -17.98
N MET A 469 2.88 38.43 -18.37
CA MET A 469 1.48 38.60 -18.73
C MET A 469 0.64 37.36 -18.41
N ASN A 470 -0.68 37.54 -18.33
CA ASN A 470 -1.60 36.42 -18.16
C ASN A 470 -1.90 35.76 -19.51
N VAL A 471 -1.77 34.45 -19.58
CA VAL A 471 -2.07 33.62 -20.75
C VAL A 471 -2.80 32.34 -20.34
N PRO A 472 -3.66 31.77 -21.19
CA PRO A 472 -4.18 30.44 -20.97
C PRO A 472 -3.04 29.40 -21.08
N MET A 473 -3.08 28.40 -20.21
CA MET A 473 -2.01 27.39 -20.10
C MET A 473 -2.59 25.98 -19.99
N VAL A 474 -1.89 25.04 -20.61
CA VAL A 474 -2.10 23.60 -20.43
C VAL A 474 -0.82 23.02 -19.83
N GLU A 475 -0.94 22.35 -18.70
CA GLU A 475 0.15 21.63 -18.05
C GLU A 475 -0.27 20.25 -17.58
N ASP A 476 0.65 19.30 -17.63
CA ASP A 476 0.42 17.97 -17.07
C ASP A 476 0.58 18.03 -15.55
N VAL A 477 -0.51 17.82 -14.81
CA VAL A 477 -0.50 17.77 -13.34
C VAL A 477 -0.51 16.34 -12.83
N LEU A 478 0.07 16.13 -11.64
CA LEU A 478 0.02 14.84 -10.96
C LEU A 478 -1.12 14.80 -9.95
N VAL A 479 -2.07 13.90 -10.17
CA VAL A 479 -3.16 13.61 -9.25
C VAL A 479 -2.77 12.43 -8.35
N ARG A 480 -2.89 12.60 -7.04
CA ARG A 480 -2.54 11.58 -6.03
C ARG A 480 -3.64 11.45 -5.00
N ILE A 481 -4.03 10.22 -4.69
CA ILE A 481 -4.92 9.93 -3.57
C ILE A 481 -4.12 9.48 -2.35
N LEU A 482 -4.36 10.15 -1.24
CA LEU A 482 -3.71 9.92 0.03
C LEU A 482 -4.68 9.18 0.99
N ALA A 483 -4.15 8.75 2.14
CA ALA A 483 -4.92 8.00 3.13
C ALA A 483 -6.05 8.85 3.74
N SER A 484 -7.03 8.18 4.37
CA SER A 484 -8.09 8.89 5.08
C SER A 484 -7.57 9.62 6.32
N GLU A 485 -8.15 10.77 6.61
CA GLU A 485 -7.91 11.56 7.82
C GLU A 485 -9.21 12.20 8.32
N ASP A 486 -9.24 12.61 9.58
CA ASP A 486 -10.36 13.36 10.15
C ASP A 486 -10.13 14.86 9.96
N VAL A 487 -11.11 15.55 9.37
CA VAL A 487 -11.10 17.00 9.17
C VAL A 487 -12.33 17.63 9.82
N THR A 488 -12.10 18.71 10.56
CA THR A 488 -13.15 19.56 11.12
C THR A 488 -13.30 20.82 10.28
N VAL A 489 -14.53 21.07 9.82
CA VAL A 489 -14.95 22.28 9.11
C VAL A 489 -16.21 22.87 9.78
N PRO A 490 -16.68 24.08 9.42
CA PRO A 490 -17.90 24.66 9.99
C PRO A 490 -19.14 23.76 9.94
N ALA A 491 -19.30 22.95 8.89
CA ALA A 491 -20.40 21.99 8.77
C ALA A 491 -20.31 20.79 9.73
N GLY A 492 -19.14 20.49 10.29
CA GLY A 492 -18.95 19.38 11.23
C GLY A 492 -17.60 18.68 11.13
N ASN A 493 -17.54 17.47 11.69
CA ASN A 493 -16.38 16.60 11.59
C ASN A 493 -16.66 15.54 10.52
N PHE A 494 -15.72 15.35 9.61
CA PHE A 494 -15.81 14.40 8.51
C PHE A 494 -14.57 13.51 8.51
N GLU A 495 -14.79 12.21 8.30
CA GLU A 495 -13.73 11.34 7.79
C GLU A 495 -13.60 11.61 6.29
N VAL A 496 -12.40 11.97 5.84
CA VAL A 496 -12.16 12.43 4.47
C VAL A 496 -10.99 11.73 3.82
N VAL A 497 -11.00 11.70 2.48
CA VAL A 497 -9.86 11.32 1.64
C VAL A 497 -9.24 12.57 1.02
N GLU A 498 -7.93 12.74 1.16
CA GLU A 498 -7.20 13.83 0.49
C GLU A 498 -6.82 13.42 -0.94
N VAL A 499 -7.25 14.23 -1.92
CA VAL A 499 -6.73 14.22 -3.29
C VAL A 499 -5.82 15.43 -3.45
N ARG A 500 -4.61 15.19 -3.94
CA ARG A 500 -3.64 16.22 -4.24
C ARG A 500 -3.45 16.34 -5.75
N VAL A 501 -3.59 17.56 -6.26
CA VAL A 501 -3.29 17.94 -7.64
C VAL A 501 -2.13 18.91 -7.56
N ASP A 502 -0.92 18.40 -7.77
CA ASP A 502 0.34 19.09 -7.51
C ASP A 502 0.42 19.76 -6.12
N SER A 503 0.31 21.10 -6.05
CA SER A 503 0.33 21.86 -4.80
C SER A 503 -1.04 22.04 -4.16
N ALA A 504 -2.12 21.89 -4.93
CA ALA A 504 -3.48 22.05 -4.48
C ALA A 504 -4.00 20.76 -3.82
N ARG A 505 -4.86 20.92 -2.82
CA ARG A 505 -5.35 19.82 -1.97
C ARG A 505 -6.86 19.91 -1.84
N ALA A 506 -7.56 18.82 -2.07
CA ALA A 506 -9.00 18.71 -1.89
C ALA A 506 -9.32 17.52 -0.99
N TRP A 507 -10.32 17.66 -0.12
CA TRP A 507 -10.74 16.64 0.82
C TRP A 507 -12.19 16.28 0.58
N TYR A 508 -12.46 14.98 0.45
CA TYR A 508 -13.78 14.45 0.10
C TYR A 508 -14.30 13.55 1.22
N SER A 509 -15.60 13.62 1.53
CA SER A 509 -16.22 12.67 2.45
C SER A 509 -16.00 11.22 2.01
N THR A 510 -15.90 10.28 2.94
CA THR A 510 -15.74 8.84 2.64
C THR A 510 -17.07 8.14 2.30
N GLU A 511 -18.21 8.76 2.63
CA GLU A 511 -19.54 8.21 2.36
C GLU A 511 -20.19 8.89 1.14
N ALA A 512 -20.92 8.09 0.35
CA ALA A 512 -21.66 8.57 -0.81
C ALA A 512 -22.97 9.28 -0.38
N PRO A 513 -23.37 10.39 -1.03
CA PRO A 513 -22.66 11.05 -2.13
C PRO A 513 -21.40 11.75 -1.64
N TYR A 514 -20.27 11.45 -2.30
CA TYR A 514 -18.98 12.04 -1.99
C TYR A 514 -19.08 13.56 -2.14
N THR A 515 -18.67 14.27 -1.11
CA THR A 515 -18.83 15.72 -1.02
C THR A 515 -17.46 16.33 -0.82
N LEU A 516 -17.14 17.38 -1.58
CA LEU A 516 -15.97 18.22 -1.31
C LEU A 516 -16.19 18.92 0.04
N VAL A 517 -15.43 18.54 1.05
CA VAL A 517 -15.49 19.06 2.43
C VAL A 517 -14.57 20.27 2.60
N LYS A 518 -13.40 20.21 1.97
CA LYS A 518 -12.37 21.26 2.07
C LYS A 518 -11.57 21.32 0.79
N TYR A 519 -11.11 22.51 0.40
CA TYR A 519 -10.22 22.72 -0.74
C TYR A 519 -9.20 23.81 -0.42
N ASP A 520 -7.90 23.54 -0.61
CA ASP A 520 -6.79 24.48 -0.44
C ASP A 520 -6.09 24.64 -1.79
N ASN A 521 -6.18 25.83 -2.37
CA ASN A 521 -5.56 26.17 -3.66
C ASN A 521 -4.16 26.78 -3.50
N GLY A 522 -3.60 26.78 -2.29
CA GLY A 522 -2.31 27.38 -1.94
C GLY A 522 -2.38 28.84 -1.49
N PHE A 523 -3.43 29.58 -1.87
CA PHE A 523 -3.64 30.98 -1.49
C PHE A 523 -4.76 31.16 -0.46
N GLN A 524 -5.81 30.36 -0.60
CA GLN A 524 -7.00 30.38 0.24
C GLN A 524 -7.55 28.97 0.38
N THR A 525 -8.33 28.79 1.43
CA THR A 525 -8.96 27.52 1.78
C THR A 525 -10.47 27.71 1.76
N ILE A 526 -11.19 26.80 1.14
CA ILE A 526 -12.64 26.77 1.11
C ILE A 526 -13.10 25.62 2.01
N GLU A 527 -13.97 25.90 2.97
CA GLU A 527 -14.44 24.94 3.99
C GLU A 527 -15.97 24.88 4.01
N LEU A 528 -16.52 23.66 4.02
CA LEU A 528 -17.97 23.40 4.03
C LEU A 528 -18.63 23.83 5.35
#